data_AF-A0A919I0H8-F1
#
_entry.id   AF-A0A919I0H8-F1
#
_cell.length_a   1.000
_cell.length_b   1.000
_cell.length_c   1.000
_cell.angle_alpha   90.00
_cell.angle_beta   90.00
_cell.angle_gamma   90.00
#
_symmetry.space_group_name_H-M   'P 1'
#
loop_
_entity.id
_entity.type
_entity.pdbx_description
1 polymer ?
#
loop_
_entity_poly.entity_id
_entity_poly.type
_entity_poly.pdbx_seq_one_letter_code
_entity_poly.pdbx_strand_id
1 'polypeptide(L)'
;MKIVIAPDSYKESLSASEVAQAIEKGFREIFPDAQYVSLPVADGGEGTVEAMIAATQGKEHFAWVTGPLGERVKACWGMSGDGVTAFIEMAAASGLGLVPPDKRNPLITTSRGTGELILQALKHGAERIIIGIGGSATNDGGAGMMQALGARLCDAEGQEIGHGGGSLSRLSRIDLSAIDPRLRDRMIHVACDVTNPLVGERGASRIFGPQKGATEAMIVELDRNLAHYADVIKASLQVDVKSIPARERPAAWARR
;
A
#
# COMPACT_ATOMS: atom_id res chain seq x y z
N MET A 1 -17.10 36.40 1.56
CA MET A 1 -17.53 34.99 1.71
C MET A 1 -16.31 34.10 1.52
N LYS A 2 -16.16 33.03 2.30
CA LYS A 2 -15.07 32.04 2.14
C LYS A 2 -15.68 30.70 1.73
N ILE A 3 -15.22 30.12 0.64
CA ILE A 3 -15.73 28.87 0.05
C ILE A 3 -14.58 27.84 0.08
N VAL A 4 -14.82 26.73 0.78
CA VAL A 4 -13.89 25.58 0.78
C VAL A 4 -14.39 24.57 -0.24
N ILE A 5 -13.53 24.20 -1.18
CA ILE A 5 -13.82 23.23 -2.24
C ILE A 5 -12.98 21.99 -1.95
N ALA A 6 -13.60 20.95 -1.39
CA ALA A 6 -12.93 19.72 -0.97
C ALA A 6 -13.52 18.47 -1.64
N PRO A 7 -13.35 18.31 -2.96
CA PRO A 7 -13.87 17.16 -3.70
C PRO A 7 -12.91 15.97 -3.64
N ASP A 8 -13.46 14.79 -3.88
CA ASP A 8 -12.72 13.59 -4.28
C ASP A 8 -12.62 13.53 -5.82
N SER A 9 -11.76 12.63 -6.30
CA SER A 9 -11.61 12.32 -7.71
C SER A 9 -12.88 11.72 -8.33
N TYR A 10 -13.04 11.94 -9.63
CA TYR A 10 -14.00 11.18 -10.43
C TYR A 10 -13.23 10.02 -11.04
N LYS A 11 -13.42 8.80 -10.49
CA LYS A 11 -12.69 7.59 -10.89
C LYS A 11 -12.69 7.43 -12.42
N GLU A 12 -11.50 7.18 -12.97
CA GLU A 12 -11.25 7.03 -14.40
C GLU A 12 -11.61 8.27 -15.26
N SER A 13 -11.73 9.46 -14.63
CA SER A 13 -12.10 10.69 -15.32
C SER A 13 -11.23 11.89 -14.91
N LEU A 14 -11.47 12.49 -13.74
CA LEU A 14 -10.80 13.71 -13.29
C LEU A 14 -10.14 13.46 -11.92
N SER A 15 -8.93 13.98 -11.75
CA SER A 15 -8.28 14.08 -10.44
C SER A 15 -9.10 14.98 -9.50
N ALA A 16 -8.93 14.80 -8.19
CA ALA A 16 -9.57 15.66 -7.19
C ALA A 16 -9.19 17.15 -7.39
N SER A 17 -7.96 17.41 -7.82
CA SER A 17 -7.46 18.74 -8.19
C SER A 17 -8.22 19.34 -9.39
N GLU A 18 -8.43 18.57 -10.46
CA GLU A 18 -9.18 19.02 -11.64
C GLU A 18 -10.66 19.26 -11.31
N VAL A 19 -11.26 18.41 -10.48
CA VAL A 19 -12.64 18.63 -10.00
C VAL A 19 -12.72 19.93 -9.18
N ALA A 20 -11.76 20.18 -8.29
CA ALA A 20 -11.73 21.40 -7.49
C ALA A 20 -11.60 22.65 -8.36
N GLN A 21 -10.73 22.62 -9.37
CA GLN A 21 -10.54 23.72 -10.31
C GLN A 21 -11.80 23.99 -11.15
N ALA A 22 -12.48 22.94 -11.61
CA ALA A 22 -13.72 23.07 -12.38
C ALA A 22 -14.85 23.70 -11.53
N ILE A 23 -15.01 23.26 -10.29
CA ILE A 23 -15.97 23.83 -9.34
C ILE A 23 -15.63 25.30 -9.06
N GLU A 24 -14.37 25.60 -8.75
CA GLU A 24 -13.92 26.97 -8.47
C GLU A 24 -14.22 27.90 -9.64
N LYS A 25 -13.90 27.46 -10.87
CA LYS A 25 -14.18 28.21 -12.10
C LYS A 25 -15.67 28.57 -12.22
N GLY A 26 -16.57 27.59 -12.03
CA GLY A 26 -18.01 27.83 -12.09
C GLY A 26 -18.51 28.78 -11.00
N PHE A 27 -18.00 28.65 -9.77
CA PHE A 27 -18.37 29.58 -8.70
C PHE A 27 -17.87 31.01 -8.94
N ARG A 28 -16.69 31.18 -9.54
CA ARG A 28 -16.13 32.51 -9.84
C ARG A 28 -16.93 33.29 -10.87
N GLU A 29 -17.71 32.62 -11.72
CA GLU A 29 -18.63 33.29 -12.66
C GLU A 29 -19.74 34.06 -11.93
N ILE A 30 -20.15 33.61 -10.73
CA ILE A 30 -21.22 34.22 -9.94
C ILE A 30 -20.70 35.01 -8.73
N PHE A 31 -19.60 34.55 -8.11
CA PHE A 31 -19.04 35.13 -6.89
C PHE A 31 -17.55 35.46 -7.05
N PRO A 32 -17.16 36.39 -7.95
CA PRO A 32 -15.76 36.64 -8.31
C PRO A 32 -14.87 37.05 -7.11
N ASP A 33 -15.44 37.78 -6.15
CA ASP A 33 -14.72 38.32 -4.98
C ASP A 33 -14.72 37.38 -3.76
N ALA A 34 -15.28 36.17 -3.88
CA ALA A 34 -15.18 35.19 -2.80
C ALA A 34 -13.74 34.70 -2.63
N GLN A 35 -13.38 34.37 -1.39
CA GLN A 35 -12.12 33.70 -1.10
C GLN A 35 -12.29 32.19 -1.28
N TYR A 36 -11.55 31.60 -2.19
CA TYR A 36 -11.57 30.17 -2.46
C TYR A 36 -10.41 29.46 -1.78
N VAL A 37 -10.70 28.32 -1.16
CA VAL A 37 -9.69 27.40 -0.63
C VAL A 37 -9.98 26.02 -1.21
N SER A 38 -9.17 25.62 -2.17
CA SER A 38 -9.24 24.31 -2.81
C SER A 38 -8.39 23.32 -2.02
N LEU A 39 -9.02 22.27 -1.52
CA LEU A 39 -8.42 21.26 -0.65
C LEU A 39 -8.85 19.87 -1.14
N PRO A 40 -8.22 19.36 -2.22
CA PRO A 40 -8.50 18.03 -2.74
C PRO A 40 -8.40 16.99 -1.63
N VAL A 41 -9.36 16.06 -1.58
CA VAL A 41 -9.36 14.97 -0.60
C VAL A 41 -9.22 13.63 -1.31
N ALA A 42 -8.80 12.62 -0.55
CA ALA A 42 -8.72 11.25 -1.02
C ALA A 42 -9.03 10.28 0.14
N ASP A 43 -9.47 9.08 -0.19
CA ASP A 43 -9.88 8.04 0.76
C ASP A 43 -8.76 7.02 1.10
N GLY A 44 -7.54 7.24 0.60
CA GLY A 44 -6.43 6.28 0.69
C GLY A 44 -6.24 5.43 -0.57
N GLY A 45 -7.08 5.62 -1.59
CA GLY A 45 -6.92 5.08 -2.93
C GLY A 45 -6.00 5.93 -3.82
N GLU A 46 -6.25 5.83 -5.13
CA GLU A 46 -5.55 6.58 -6.17
C GLU A 46 -5.72 8.10 -5.98
N GLY A 47 -4.64 8.87 -6.14
CA GLY A 47 -4.65 10.32 -6.02
C GLY A 47 -4.49 10.85 -4.58
N THR A 48 -4.32 9.97 -3.61
CA THR A 48 -4.01 10.33 -2.21
C THR A 48 -2.69 11.08 -2.09
N VAL A 49 -1.64 10.63 -2.79
CA VAL A 49 -0.32 11.28 -2.76
C VAL A 49 -0.42 12.71 -3.29
N GLU A 50 -1.08 12.91 -4.43
CA GLU A 50 -1.27 14.22 -5.03
C GLU A 50 -2.04 15.17 -4.10
N ALA A 51 -3.18 14.70 -3.57
CA ALA A 51 -4.01 15.46 -2.65
C ALA A 51 -3.23 15.88 -1.38
N MET A 52 -2.47 14.96 -0.79
CA MET A 52 -1.69 15.24 0.41
C MET A 52 -0.51 16.17 0.16
N ILE A 53 0.16 16.06 -1.00
CA ILE A 53 1.19 17.00 -1.41
C ILE A 53 0.60 18.40 -1.58
N ALA A 54 -0.52 18.53 -2.28
CA ALA A 54 -1.20 19.81 -2.46
C ALA A 54 -1.62 20.43 -1.12
N ALA A 55 -2.24 19.63 -0.24
CA ALA A 55 -2.72 20.08 1.07
C ALA A 55 -1.60 20.49 2.03
N THR A 56 -0.42 19.88 1.92
CA THR A 56 0.72 20.13 2.82
C THR A 56 1.83 20.98 2.20
N GLN A 57 1.61 21.52 1.00
CA GLN A 57 2.65 22.24 0.22
C GLN A 57 3.93 21.41 0.07
N GLY A 58 3.74 20.11 -0.12
CA GLY A 58 4.79 19.11 -0.19
C GLY A 58 5.49 19.05 -1.54
N LYS A 59 6.25 17.97 -1.73
CA LYS A 59 6.98 17.69 -2.97
C LYS A 59 6.78 16.25 -3.40
N GLU A 60 6.69 16.07 -4.71
CA GLU A 60 6.76 14.76 -5.34
C GLU A 60 8.20 14.27 -5.43
N HIS A 61 8.38 12.97 -5.25
CA HIS A 61 9.63 12.25 -5.39
C HIS A 61 9.43 11.01 -6.23
N PHE A 62 10.48 10.60 -6.95
CA PHE A 62 10.45 9.41 -7.80
C PHE A 62 11.54 8.43 -7.39
N ALA A 63 11.23 7.14 -7.45
CA ALA A 63 12.20 6.08 -7.22
C ALA A 63 11.98 4.93 -8.21
N TRP A 64 13.09 4.32 -8.63
CA TRP A 64 13.05 3.10 -9.43
C TRP A 64 13.04 1.88 -8.52
N VAL A 65 11.89 1.23 -8.45
CA VAL A 65 11.58 0.14 -7.52
C VAL A 65 11.20 -1.15 -8.26
N THR A 66 11.18 -2.27 -7.55
CA THR A 66 10.73 -3.57 -8.02
C THR A 66 9.22 -3.55 -8.23
N GLY A 67 8.77 -3.66 -9.47
CA GLY A 67 7.37 -3.77 -9.85
C GLY A 67 6.74 -5.11 -9.45
N PRO A 68 5.42 -5.28 -9.63
CA PRO A 68 4.70 -6.47 -9.17
C PRO A 68 5.17 -7.76 -9.86
N LEU A 69 5.68 -7.71 -11.09
CA LEU A 69 6.24 -8.87 -11.80
C LEU A 69 7.77 -9.00 -11.66
N GLY A 70 8.41 -8.19 -10.80
CA GLY A 70 9.86 -8.20 -10.58
C GLY A 70 10.66 -7.25 -11.47
N GLU A 71 10.08 -6.76 -12.56
CA GLU A 71 10.70 -5.74 -13.43
C GLU A 71 10.77 -4.37 -12.74
N ARG A 72 11.72 -3.50 -13.12
CA ARG A 72 11.82 -2.17 -12.50
C ARG A 72 10.74 -1.23 -13.02
N VAL A 73 10.08 -0.52 -12.11
CA VAL A 73 9.11 0.53 -12.40
C VAL A 73 9.55 1.85 -11.76
N LYS A 74 9.21 2.98 -12.38
CA LYS A 74 9.41 4.30 -11.80
C LYS A 74 8.16 4.66 -11.01
N ALA A 75 8.24 4.61 -9.68
CA ALA A 75 7.13 4.90 -8.78
C ALA A 75 7.23 6.33 -8.22
N CYS A 76 6.08 6.98 -8.08
CA CYS A 76 5.93 8.29 -7.43
C CYS A 76 5.56 8.13 -5.95
N TRP A 77 6.03 9.04 -5.10
CA TRP A 77 5.64 9.19 -3.70
C TRP A 77 5.81 10.65 -3.27
N GLY A 78 5.26 11.03 -2.12
CA GLY A 78 5.23 12.42 -1.64
C GLY A 78 5.93 12.63 -0.31
N MET A 79 6.42 13.85 -0.10
CA MET A 79 6.87 14.35 1.20
C MET A 79 6.12 15.65 1.53
N SER A 80 5.67 15.81 2.77
CA SER A 80 5.01 17.03 3.24
C SER A 80 5.95 18.25 3.20
N GLY A 81 5.38 19.47 3.16
CA GLY A 81 6.15 20.70 3.05
C GLY A 81 7.08 20.97 4.23
N ASP A 82 6.75 20.43 5.41
CA ASP A 82 7.60 20.45 6.61
C ASP A 82 8.68 19.34 6.63
N GLY A 83 8.68 18.42 5.66
CA GLY A 83 9.64 17.32 5.54
C GLY A 83 9.44 16.16 6.53
N VAL A 84 8.35 16.15 7.30
CA VAL A 84 8.13 15.20 8.41
C VAL A 84 7.35 13.95 7.97
N THR A 85 6.39 14.11 7.07
CA THR A 85 5.44 13.05 6.69
C THR A 85 5.63 12.65 5.22
N ALA A 86 5.85 11.37 4.97
CA ALA A 86 5.81 10.80 3.63
C ALA A 86 4.43 10.24 3.29
N PHE A 87 4.03 10.37 2.03
CA PHE A 87 2.80 9.82 1.46
C PHE A 87 3.16 8.79 0.40
N ILE A 88 2.66 7.57 0.54
CA ILE A 88 2.94 6.47 -0.37
C ILE A 88 1.62 5.85 -0.82
N GLU A 89 1.47 5.64 -2.13
CA GLU A 89 0.45 4.74 -2.67
C GLU A 89 1.12 3.43 -3.07
N MET A 90 0.68 2.31 -2.50
CA MET A 90 1.27 1.01 -2.82
C MET A 90 1.08 0.66 -4.31
N ALA A 91 0.01 1.17 -4.93
CA ALA A 91 -0.28 0.97 -6.34
C ALA A 91 0.80 1.54 -7.27
N ALA A 92 1.52 2.59 -6.87
CA ALA A 92 2.60 3.18 -7.66
C ALA A 92 3.78 2.22 -7.88
N ALA A 93 3.97 1.26 -6.95
CA ALA A 93 5.03 0.25 -7.04
C ALA A 93 4.50 -1.16 -7.30
N SER A 94 3.34 -1.51 -6.75
CA SER A 94 2.80 -2.87 -6.66
C SER A 94 1.34 -2.95 -7.15
N GLY A 95 0.91 -2.00 -7.99
CA GLY A 95 -0.48 -1.82 -8.41
C GLY A 95 -0.92 -2.66 -9.60
N LEU A 96 -2.22 -2.89 -9.68
CA LEU A 96 -2.88 -3.65 -10.75
C LEU A 96 -2.73 -2.99 -12.13
N GLY A 97 -2.65 -1.65 -12.17
CA GLY A 97 -2.39 -0.88 -13.40
C GLY A 97 -0.99 -1.11 -14.00
N LEU A 98 -0.05 -1.64 -13.23
CA LEU A 98 1.30 -1.98 -13.69
C LEU A 98 1.37 -3.38 -14.32
N VAL A 99 0.27 -4.15 -14.28
CA VAL A 99 0.24 -5.54 -14.76
C VAL A 99 -0.76 -5.66 -15.93
N PRO A 100 -0.27 -5.95 -17.15
CA PRO A 100 -1.12 -6.25 -18.29
C PRO A 100 -2.15 -7.35 -17.95
N PRO A 101 -3.41 -7.25 -18.39
CA PRO A 101 -4.47 -8.19 -18.00
C PRO A 101 -4.12 -9.67 -18.20
N ASP A 102 -3.42 -10.00 -19.28
CA ASP A 102 -2.96 -11.35 -19.65
C ASP A 102 -1.82 -11.87 -18.76
N LYS A 103 -1.12 -10.99 -18.05
CA LYS A 103 -0.01 -11.33 -17.14
C LYS A 103 -0.40 -11.32 -15.66
N ARG A 104 -1.67 -11.07 -15.34
CA ARG A 104 -2.15 -11.00 -13.96
C ARG A 104 -2.12 -12.38 -13.31
N ASN A 105 -1.22 -12.56 -12.35
CA ASN A 105 -1.09 -13.81 -11.59
C ASN A 105 -0.69 -13.54 -10.13
N PRO A 106 -1.63 -13.62 -9.18
CA PRO A 106 -1.39 -13.28 -7.77
C PRO A 106 -0.50 -14.29 -7.03
N LEU A 107 -0.20 -15.46 -7.62
CA LEU A 107 0.76 -16.41 -7.07
C LEU A 107 2.20 -15.91 -7.18
N ILE A 108 2.50 -15.04 -8.16
CA ILE A 108 3.87 -14.57 -8.43
C ILE A 108 4.08 -13.08 -8.15
N THR A 109 3.00 -12.29 -8.08
CA THR A 109 3.12 -10.83 -7.92
C THR A 109 3.65 -10.43 -6.53
N THR A 110 4.63 -9.54 -6.51
CA THR A 110 5.36 -9.14 -5.29
C THR A 110 5.04 -7.72 -4.83
N SER A 111 5.01 -7.51 -3.51
CA SER A 111 4.88 -6.19 -2.87
C SER A 111 6.22 -5.51 -2.57
N ARG A 112 7.33 -6.06 -3.07
CA ARG A 112 8.69 -5.60 -2.75
C ARG A 112 8.93 -4.11 -3.02
N GLY A 113 8.42 -3.59 -4.14
CA GLY A 113 8.56 -2.16 -4.47
C GLY A 113 7.91 -1.23 -3.46
N THR A 114 6.82 -1.65 -2.81
CA THR A 114 6.21 -0.87 -1.72
C THR A 114 7.18 -0.74 -0.53
N GLY A 115 7.88 -1.82 -0.18
CA GLY A 115 8.91 -1.78 0.87
C GLY A 115 10.08 -0.88 0.48
N GLU A 116 10.48 -0.89 -0.79
CA GLU A 116 11.52 -0.01 -1.31
C GLU A 116 11.10 1.48 -1.28
N LEU A 117 9.82 1.81 -1.54
CA LEU A 117 9.30 3.18 -1.35
C LEU A 117 9.34 3.62 0.12
N ILE A 118 9.00 2.73 1.04
CA ILE A 118 9.13 3.00 2.48
C ILE A 118 10.60 3.29 2.82
N LEU A 119 11.56 2.51 2.31
CA LEU A 119 12.99 2.79 2.49
C LEU A 119 13.41 4.16 1.92
N GLN A 120 12.84 4.59 0.79
CA GLN A 120 13.09 5.92 0.25
C GLN A 120 12.56 7.02 1.17
N ALA A 121 11.33 6.88 1.68
CA ALA A 121 10.77 7.81 2.65
C ALA A 121 11.65 7.92 3.91
N LEU A 122 12.06 6.77 4.47
CA LEU A 122 12.98 6.73 5.62
C LEU A 122 14.33 7.35 5.32
N LYS A 123 14.85 7.20 4.10
CA LYS A 123 16.11 7.82 3.66
C LYS A 123 16.00 9.35 3.58
N HIS A 124 14.81 9.87 3.30
CA HIS A 124 14.54 11.31 3.29
C HIS A 124 14.15 11.86 4.66
N GLY A 125 14.29 11.06 5.73
CA GLY A 125 14.08 11.51 7.10
C GLY A 125 12.64 11.48 7.58
N ALA A 126 11.71 10.88 6.82
CA ALA A 126 10.31 10.80 7.22
C ALA A 126 10.17 10.23 8.64
N GLU A 127 9.45 10.94 9.51
CA GLU A 127 9.10 10.49 10.86
C GLU A 127 7.73 9.79 10.87
N ARG A 128 6.84 10.24 9.97
CA ARG A 128 5.54 9.65 9.72
C ARG A 128 5.43 9.17 8.27
N ILE A 129 4.79 8.04 8.04
CA ILE A 129 4.49 7.54 6.70
C ILE A 129 3.00 7.20 6.65
N ILE A 130 2.29 7.77 5.68
CA ILE A 130 0.89 7.42 5.38
C ILE A 130 0.90 6.60 4.09
N ILE A 131 0.33 5.39 4.15
CA ILE A 131 0.33 4.43 3.04
C ILE A 131 -1.11 4.14 2.61
N GLY A 132 -1.45 4.51 1.38
CA GLY A 132 -2.65 4.03 0.70
C GLY A 132 -2.42 2.63 0.13
N ILE A 133 -3.30 1.68 0.45
CA ILE A 133 -3.15 0.27 0.04
C ILE A 133 -4.17 -0.21 -1.02
N GLY A 134 -4.95 0.72 -1.57
CA GLY A 134 -5.85 0.45 -2.69
C GLY A 134 -5.12 0.01 -3.96
N GLY A 135 -5.85 -0.60 -4.90
CA GLY A 135 -5.35 -0.86 -6.26
C GLY A 135 -4.23 -1.91 -6.40
N SER A 136 -4.01 -2.77 -5.40
CA SER A 136 -2.93 -3.77 -5.41
C SER A 136 -3.05 -4.85 -6.50
N ALA A 137 -1.91 -5.26 -7.08
CA ALA A 137 -1.78 -6.46 -7.93
C ALA A 137 -1.45 -7.74 -7.14
N THR A 138 -1.11 -7.60 -5.87
CA THR A 138 -0.43 -8.65 -5.07
C THR A 138 -1.39 -9.41 -4.17
N ASN A 139 -1.07 -10.66 -3.87
CA ASN A 139 -1.72 -11.47 -2.83
C ASN A 139 -0.69 -12.21 -1.97
N ASP A 140 0.47 -11.57 -1.74
CA ASP A 140 1.63 -12.10 -1.02
C ASP A 140 1.62 -11.78 0.49
N GLY A 141 0.51 -11.23 1.01
CA GLY A 141 0.39 -10.84 2.42
C GLY A 141 1.38 -9.75 2.86
N GLY A 142 2.01 -9.02 1.93
CA GLY A 142 3.07 -8.06 2.23
C GLY A 142 4.44 -8.70 2.50
N ALA A 143 4.62 -9.98 2.17
CA ALA A 143 5.90 -10.66 2.33
C ALA A 143 7.03 -9.98 1.57
N GLY A 144 6.82 -9.63 0.29
CA GLY A 144 7.82 -8.91 -0.51
C GLY A 144 8.18 -7.56 0.08
N MET A 145 7.20 -6.80 0.57
CA MET A 145 7.41 -5.54 1.28
C MET A 145 8.28 -5.74 2.51
N MET A 146 8.00 -6.74 3.35
CA MET A 146 8.79 -7.02 4.54
C MET A 146 10.22 -7.47 4.20
N GLN A 147 10.39 -8.27 3.14
CA GLN A 147 11.71 -8.66 2.64
C GLN A 147 12.53 -7.45 2.19
N ALA A 148 11.93 -6.49 1.47
CA ALA A 148 12.60 -5.24 1.13
C ALA A 148 13.03 -4.44 2.38
N LEU A 149 12.22 -4.46 3.43
CA LEU A 149 12.52 -3.79 4.70
C LEU A 149 13.54 -4.53 5.57
N GLY A 150 14.10 -5.66 5.12
CA GLY A 150 15.15 -6.41 5.81
C GLY A 150 14.66 -7.60 6.64
N ALA A 151 13.36 -7.91 6.64
CA ALA A 151 12.88 -9.15 7.25
C ALA A 151 13.30 -10.36 6.40
N ARG A 152 13.84 -11.40 7.03
CA ARG A 152 14.13 -12.66 6.34
C ARG A 152 12.97 -13.63 6.54
N LEU A 153 12.32 -13.98 5.45
CA LEU A 153 11.23 -14.95 5.39
C LEU A 153 11.82 -16.25 4.82
N CYS A 154 12.07 -17.24 5.68
CA CYS A 154 12.85 -18.41 5.33
C CYS A 154 12.01 -19.69 5.26
N ASP A 155 12.38 -20.61 4.39
CA ASP A 155 11.88 -21.99 4.34
C ASP A 155 12.52 -22.90 5.41
N ALA A 156 12.20 -24.19 5.38
CA ALA A 156 12.67 -25.17 6.35
C ALA A 156 14.20 -25.41 6.27
N GLU A 157 14.79 -25.15 5.10
CA GLU A 157 16.21 -25.23 4.82
C GLU A 157 16.96 -23.93 5.18
N GLY A 158 16.25 -22.90 5.64
CA GLY A 158 16.81 -21.61 6.04
C GLY A 158 17.10 -20.66 4.87
N GLN A 159 16.65 -21.00 3.65
CA GLN A 159 16.75 -20.15 2.47
C GLN A 159 15.59 -19.18 2.40
N GLU A 160 15.78 -18.01 1.79
CA GLU A 160 14.67 -17.06 1.65
C GLU A 160 13.64 -17.55 0.63
N ILE A 161 12.36 -17.41 0.98
CA ILE A 161 11.28 -17.73 0.06
C ILE A 161 11.28 -16.76 -1.13
N GLY A 162 10.89 -17.27 -2.29
CA GLY A 162 10.68 -16.45 -3.47
C GLY A 162 9.52 -15.46 -3.34
N HIS A 163 9.30 -14.71 -4.42
CA HIS A 163 8.22 -13.74 -4.54
C HIS A 163 6.82 -14.39 -4.62
N GLY A 164 5.80 -13.58 -4.33
CA GLY A 164 4.40 -13.88 -4.60
C GLY A 164 3.70 -14.75 -3.56
N GLY A 165 2.36 -14.78 -3.65
CA GLY A 165 1.52 -15.53 -2.71
C GLY A 165 1.69 -17.06 -2.79
N GLY A 166 2.22 -17.58 -3.89
CA GLY A 166 2.54 -19.02 -4.02
C GLY A 166 3.72 -19.44 -3.14
N SER A 167 4.72 -18.58 -2.99
CA SER A 167 5.94 -18.87 -2.22
C SER A 167 5.69 -18.95 -0.71
N LEU A 168 4.59 -18.35 -0.22
CA LEU A 168 4.21 -18.38 1.20
C LEU A 168 3.99 -19.80 1.72
N SER A 169 3.61 -20.76 0.87
CA SER A 169 3.47 -22.17 1.24
C SER A 169 4.74 -22.79 1.83
N ARG A 170 5.92 -22.29 1.45
CA ARG A 170 7.22 -22.78 1.91
C ARG A 170 7.72 -22.10 3.18
N LEU A 171 7.05 -21.04 3.64
CA LEU A 171 7.54 -20.26 4.78
C LEU A 171 7.59 -21.13 6.04
N SER A 172 8.72 -21.16 6.73
CA SER A 172 8.89 -21.86 8.01
C SER A 172 9.18 -20.90 9.16
N ARG A 173 9.97 -19.84 8.91
CA ARG A 173 10.43 -18.92 9.96
C ARG A 173 10.49 -17.48 9.46
N ILE A 174 10.14 -16.55 10.33
CA ILE A 174 10.33 -15.11 10.12
C ILE A 174 11.42 -14.62 11.06
N ASP A 175 12.43 -13.94 10.52
CA ASP A 175 13.52 -13.34 11.26
C ASP A 175 13.56 -11.82 11.00
N LEU A 176 13.39 -11.02 12.06
CA LEU A 176 13.38 -9.56 11.99
C LEU A 176 14.70 -8.94 12.46
N SER A 177 15.76 -9.72 12.70
CA SER A 177 17.03 -9.21 13.22
C SER A 177 17.70 -8.18 12.31
N ALA A 178 17.46 -8.28 11.00
CA ALA A 178 18.01 -7.38 9.98
C ALA A 178 17.01 -6.33 9.46
N ILE A 179 15.84 -6.19 10.11
CA ILE A 179 14.85 -5.18 9.72
C ILE A 179 15.46 -3.78 9.85
N ASP A 180 15.11 -2.87 8.93
CA ASP A 180 15.62 -1.49 8.94
C ASP A 180 15.35 -0.84 10.30
N PRO A 181 16.41 -0.49 11.06
CA PRO A 181 16.26 -0.06 12.46
C PRO A 181 15.48 1.25 12.57
N ARG A 182 15.43 2.06 11.49
CA ARG A 182 14.69 3.31 11.50
C ARG A 182 13.21 3.05 11.73
N LEU A 183 12.65 1.92 11.30
CA LEU A 183 11.22 1.62 11.44
C LEU A 183 10.72 1.64 12.90
N ARG A 184 11.57 1.34 13.89
CA ARG A 184 11.16 1.24 15.30
C ARG A 184 10.58 2.54 15.84
N ASP A 185 11.16 3.67 15.45
CA ASP A 185 10.80 4.99 15.96
C ASP A 185 9.96 5.79 14.98
N ARG A 186 9.27 5.13 14.03
CA ARG A 186 8.51 5.79 12.96
C ARG A 186 7.04 5.45 13.08
N MET A 187 6.22 6.45 12.80
CA MET A 187 4.77 6.30 12.82
C MET A 187 4.29 5.93 11.42
N ILE A 188 3.80 4.70 11.23
CA ILE A 188 3.22 4.28 9.94
C ILE A 188 1.72 4.12 10.08
N HIS A 189 0.98 4.90 9.29
CA HIS A 189 -0.45 4.82 9.11
C HIS A 189 -0.77 4.16 7.78
N VAL A 190 -1.74 3.25 7.80
CA VAL A 190 -2.23 2.59 6.60
C VAL A 190 -3.69 3.02 6.40
N ALA A 191 -3.99 3.64 5.27
CA ALA A 191 -5.35 3.95 4.90
C ALA A 191 -6.02 2.67 4.38
N CYS A 192 -6.98 2.16 5.16
CA CYS A 192 -7.68 0.91 4.90
C CYS A 192 -9.19 1.14 5.05
N ASP A 193 -9.91 0.98 3.95
CA ASP A 193 -11.34 1.21 3.81
C ASP A 193 -12.19 -0.07 3.96
N VAL A 194 -11.53 -1.23 4.14
CA VAL A 194 -12.20 -2.53 4.22
C VAL A 194 -12.04 -3.20 5.59
N THR A 195 -13.02 -4.02 5.97
CA THR A 195 -13.00 -4.80 7.22
C THR A 195 -12.65 -6.28 7.01
N ASN A 196 -12.36 -6.68 5.77
CA ASN A 196 -12.11 -8.06 5.40
C ASN A 196 -10.96 -8.68 6.23
N PRO A 197 -11.14 -9.91 6.78
CA PRO A 197 -10.05 -10.62 7.43
C PRO A 197 -8.96 -11.02 6.43
N LEU A 198 -7.84 -11.55 6.94
CA LEU A 198 -6.78 -12.04 6.08
C LEU A 198 -7.23 -13.25 5.24
N VAL A 199 -7.99 -14.17 5.84
CA VAL A 199 -8.35 -15.48 5.27
C VAL A 199 -9.84 -15.81 5.40
N GLY A 200 -10.29 -16.84 4.69
CA GLY A 200 -11.64 -17.39 4.74
C GLY A 200 -12.58 -16.83 3.68
N GLU A 201 -13.89 -17.08 3.83
CA GLU A 201 -14.91 -16.71 2.83
C GLU A 201 -15.01 -15.20 2.55
N ARG A 202 -14.61 -14.38 3.52
CA ARG A 202 -14.49 -12.92 3.36
C ARG A 202 -13.04 -12.44 3.32
N GLY A 203 -12.09 -13.37 3.18
CA GLY A 203 -10.65 -13.14 3.21
C GLY A 203 -10.11 -12.44 1.96
N ALA A 204 -8.83 -12.08 2.02
CA ALA A 204 -8.19 -11.29 0.97
C ALA A 204 -8.21 -12.00 -0.40
N SER A 205 -7.85 -13.29 -0.42
CA SER A 205 -7.82 -14.10 -1.65
C SER A 205 -9.21 -14.26 -2.26
N ARG A 206 -10.24 -14.50 -1.43
CA ARG A 206 -11.61 -14.74 -1.90
C ARG A 206 -12.27 -13.49 -2.47
N ILE A 207 -12.10 -12.35 -1.80
CA ILE A 207 -12.79 -11.10 -2.17
C ILE A 207 -12.03 -10.32 -3.23
N PHE A 208 -10.70 -10.22 -3.12
CA PHE A 208 -9.89 -9.37 -4.00
C PHE A 208 -9.02 -10.16 -4.99
N GLY A 209 -8.93 -11.48 -4.86
CA GLY A 209 -8.19 -12.33 -5.80
C GLY A 209 -8.73 -12.30 -7.24
N PRO A 210 -10.06 -12.40 -7.48
CA PRO A 210 -10.60 -12.45 -8.84
C PRO A 210 -10.20 -11.26 -9.73
N GLN A 211 -10.28 -10.03 -9.23
CA GLN A 211 -9.87 -8.83 -9.97
C GLN A 211 -8.35 -8.79 -10.27
N LYS A 212 -7.56 -9.55 -9.50
CA LYS A 212 -6.10 -9.70 -9.67
C LYS A 212 -5.72 -10.88 -10.58
N GLY A 213 -6.70 -11.56 -11.20
CA GLY A 213 -6.47 -12.70 -12.10
C GLY A 213 -6.46 -14.07 -11.42
N ALA A 214 -6.89 -14.18 -10.16
CA ALA A 214 -6.97 -15.48 -9.50
C ALA A 214 -8.13 -16.33 -10.05
N THR A 215 -7.83 -17.56 -10.47
CA THR A 215 -8.86 -18.59 -10.70
C THR A 215 -9.36 -19.17 -9.38
N GLU A 216 -10.46 -19.92 -9.38
CA GLU A 216 -10.98 -20.56 -8.18
C GLU A 216 -9.93 -21.46 -7.49
N ALA A 217 -9.15 -22.21 -8.27
CA ALA A 217 -8.06 -23.03 -7.75
C ALA A 217 -6.97 -22.18 -7.09
N MET A 218 -6.57 -21.06 -7.71
CA MET A 218 -5.61 -20.12 -7.14
C MET A 218 -6.14 -19.48 -5.86
N ILE A 219 -7.43 -19.17 -5.77
CA ILE A 219 -8.04 -18.59 -4.56
C ILE A 219 -7.91 -19.55 -3.39
N VAL A 220 -8.23 -20.83 -3.59
CA VAL A 220 -8.10 -21.87 -2.55
C VAL A 220 -6.65 -22.03 -2.10
N GLU A 221 -5.70 -22.03 -3.05
CA GLU A 221 -4.26 -22.11 -2.74
C GLU A 221 -3.78 -20.88 -1.97
N LEU A 222 -4.08 -19.68 -2.45
CA LEU A 222 -3.67 -18.42 -1.83
C LEU A 222 -4.27 -18.25 -0.44
N ASP A 223 -5.53 -18.61 -0.22
CA ASP A 223 -6.15 -18.55 1.11
C ASP A 223 -5.47 -19.49 2.10
N ARG A 224 -5.13 -20.72 1.68
CA ARG A 224 -4.35 -21.67 2.48
C ARG A 224 -2.95 -21.12 2.79
N ASN A 225 -2.29 -20.54 1.80
CA ASN A 225 -0.95 -19.98 1.96
C ASN A 225 -0.95 -18.76 2.91
N LEU A 226 -1.97 -17.91 2.84
CA LEU A 226 -2.15 -16.81 3.80
C LEU A 226 -2.49 -17.32 5.20
N ALA A 227 -3.25 -18.40 5.32
CA ALA A 227 -3.57 -19.02 6.60
C ALA A 227 -2.30 -19.56 7.27
N HIS A 228 -1.46 -20.25 6.49
CA HIS A 228 -0.16 -20.73 6.92
C HIS A 228 0.77 -19.56 7.31
N TYR A 229 0.85 -18.52 6.48
CA TYR A 229 1.64 -17.33 6.78
C TYR A 229 1.24 -16.71 8.12
N ALA A 230 -0.05 -16.60 8.40
CA ALA A 230 -0.55 -16.06 9.66
C ALA A 230 -0.21 -16.94 10.87
N ASP A 231 -0.20 -18.27 10.72
CA ASP A 231 0.26 -19.17 11.78
C ASP A 231 1.75 -18.98 12.08
N VAL A 232 2.59 -18.82 11.04
CA VAL A 232 4.02 -18.53 11.20
C VAL A 232 4.24 -17.16 11.84
N ILE A 233 3.46 -16.13 11.46
CA ILE A 233 3.49 -14.81 12.13
C ILE A 233 3.17 -14.96 13.61
N LYS A 234 2.10 -15.69 13.96
CA LYS A 234 1.70 -15.90 15.34
C LYS A 234 2.79 -16.60 16.14
N ALA A 235 3.38 -17.65 15.60
CA ALA A 235 4.47 -18.37 16.24
C ALA A 235 5.73 -17.50 16.43
N SER A 236 6.13 -16.77 15.39
CA SER A 236 7.39 -16.00 15.38
C SER A 236 7.29 -14.68 16.15
N LEU A 237 6.17 -13.97 16.03
CA LEU A 237 6.00 -12.60 16.51
C LEU A 237 5.01 -12.47 17.66
N GLN A 238 4.29 -13.54 18.02
CA GLN A 238 3.24 -13.54 19.05
C GLN A 238 2.11 -12.54 18.73
N VAL A 239 1.82 -12.33 17.44
CA VAL A 239 0.73 -11.48 16.95
C VAL A 239 -0.25 -12.36 16.19
N ASP A 240 -1.50 -12.41 16.64
CA ASP A 240 -2.55 -13.15 15.93
C ASP A 240 -3.20 -12.26 14.88
N VAL A 241 -2.77 -12.37 13.62
CA VAL A 241 -3.30 -11.58 12.51
C VAL A 241 -4.54 -12.19 11.85
N LYS A 242 -4.95 -13.41 12.23
CA LYS A 242 -6.17 -14.06 11.67
C LYS A 242 -7.44 -13.47 12.27
N SER A 243 -7.41 -13.13 13.56
CA SER A 243 -8.57 -12.68 14.33
C SER A 243 -8.82 -11.17 14.23
N ILE A 244 -7.93 -10.42 13.58
CA ILE A 244 -7.99 -8.96 13.54
C ILE A 244 -8.54 -8.49 12.17
N PRO A 245 -9.64 -7.71 12.16
CA PRO A 245 -10.13 -7.05 10.93
C PRO A 245 -9.03 -6.23 10.26
N ALA A 246 -9.05 -6.07 8.93
CA ALA A 246 -8.03 -5.30 8.21
C ALA A 246 -7.75 -3.91 8.81
N ARG A 247 -8.78 -3.12 9.12
CA ARG A 247 -8.63 -1.78 9.74
C ARG A 247 -7.98 -1.79 11.14
N GLU A 248 -8.00 -2.92 11.84
CA GLU A 248 -7.53 -3.04 13.23
C GLU A 248 -6.18 -3.74 13.31
N ARG A 249 -5.63 -4.24 12.18
CA ARG A 249 -4.35 -4.93 12.15
C ARG A 249 -3.23 -3.95 12.51
N PRO A 250 -2.53 -4.17 13.65
CA PRO A 250 -1.36 -3.35 13.93
C PRO A 250 -0.32 -3.61 12.83
N ALA A 251 0.45 -2.58 12.48
CA ALA A 251 1.72 -2.81 11.80
C ALA A 251 2.56 -3.68 12.75
N ALA A 252 2.60 -4.99 12.51
CA ALA A 252 3.02 -6.00 13.48
C ALA A 252 4.47 -5.82 13.98
N TRP A 253 5.25 -4.99 13.29
CA TRP A 253 6.64 -4.64 13.60
C TRP A 253 6.79 -3.30 14.34
N ALA A 254 5.76 -2.44 14.42
CA ALA A 254 5.84 -1.09 15.01
C ALA A 254 5.82 -1.06 16.55
N ARG A 255 5.88 -2.23 17.22
CA ARG A 255 5.83 -2.34 18.69
C ARG A 255 6.96 -3.18 19.30
N ARG A 256 8.07 -3.40 18.58
CA ARG A 256 9.25 -4.12 19.11
C ARG A 256 10.57 -3.49 18.67
#